data_AF-A0A6V7I7Z6-F1
#
_entry.id   AF-A0A6V7I7Z6-F1
#
_cell.length_a   1.000
_cell.length_b   1.000
_cell.length_c   1.000
_cell.angle_alpha   90.00
_cell.angle_beta   90.00
_cell.angle_gamma   90.00
#
_symmetry.space_group_name_H-M   'P 1'
#
loop_
_entity.id
_entity.type
_entity.pdbx_description
1 polymer ?
#
loop_
_entity_poly.entity_id
_entity_poly.type
_entity_poly.pdbx_seq_one_letter_code
_entity_poly.pdbx_strand_id
1 'polypeptide(L)'
;LTMEGIWSNKTHPKDFPFSAWLTHFSDLIGGSHEPGFSFWGKDHIATDGFRQLAEWGSASGVEAELRAQAQHLRTLVKAAGLWYPNVNTNTTTSF
;
A
#
# COMPACT_ATOMS: atom_id res chain seq x y z
N LEU A 1 -12.67 3.60 2.80
CA LEU A 1 -11.32 3.73 3.38
C LEU A 1 -10.79 5.10 2.99
N THR A 2 -10.23 5.84 3.94
CA THR A 2 -9.45 7.05 3.65
C THR A 2 -8.05 6.85 4.22
N MET A 3 -7.01 7.01 3.41
CA MET A 3 -5.62 7.06 3.88
C MET A 3 -5.14 8.50 3.84
N GLU A 4 -4.53 8.94 4.94
CA GLU A 4 -3.99 10.29 5.13
C GLU A 4 -2.46 10.25 5.09
N GLY A 5 -1.87 10.95 4.13
CA GLY A 5 -0.41 11.04 4.01
C GLY A 5 0.18 12.01 5.04
N ILE A 6 0.69 11.52 6.17
CA ILE A 6 1.27 12.40 7.21
C ILE A 6 2.81 12.51 7.16
N TRP A 7 3.46 11.84 6.20
CA TRP A 7 4.92 11.84 6.04
C TRP A 7 5.42 13.11 5.35
N SER A 8 6.03 14.01 6.11
CA SER A 8 6.54 15.30 5.62
C SER A 8 7.86 15.66 6.31
N ASN A 9 8.62 16.59 5.74
CA ASN A 9 9.84 17.12 6.37
C ASN A 9 9.56 17.79 7.73
N LYS A 10 8.32 18.24 7.99
CA LYS A 10 7.95 18.82 9.28
C LYS A 10 7.71 17.76 10.36
N THR A 11 7.03 16.68 10.01
CA THR A 11 6.66 15.61 10.95
C THR A 11 7.79 14.59 11.13
N HIS A 12 8.59 14.36 10.08
CA HIS A 12 9.67 13.37 10.03
C HIS A 12 10.92 13.98 9.39
N PRO A 13 11.62 14.91 10.08
CA PRO A 13 12.71 15.70 9.48
C PRO A 13 14.01 14.92 9.26
N LYS A 14 14.24 13.86 10.04
CA LYS A 14 15.50 13.11 10.00
C LYS A 14 15.59 12.35 8.67
N ASP A 15 16.65 12.63 7.90
CA ASP A 15 16.96 11.98 6.62
C ASP A 15 15.76 11.99 5.64
N PHE A 16 14.93 13.02 5.71
CA PHE A 16 13.80 13.18 4.79
C PHE A 16 14.32 13.30 3.35
N PRO A 17 13.70 12.62 2.36
CA PRO A 17 14.26 12.58 1.01
C PRO A 17 14.38 13.98 0.40
N PHE A 18 15.59 14.34 -0.03
CA PHE A 18 15.84 15.61 -0.70
C PHE A 18 15.20 15.65 -2.10
N SER A 19 15.18 14.51 -2.79
CA SER A 19 14.53 14.34 -4.09
C SER A 19 13.02 14.21 -3.91
N ALA A 20 12.35 15.36 -3.76
CA ALA A 20 10.92 15.42 -3.46
C ALA A 20 10.05 14.63 -4.46
N TRP A 21 10.43 14.57 -5.74
CA TRP A 21 9.73 13.79 -6.78
C TRP A 21 9.79 12.27 -6.60
N LEU A 22 10.73 11.75 -5.80
CA LEU A 22 10.79 10.33 -5.43
C LEU A 22 10.05 10.04 -4.12
N THR A 23 9.73 11.06 -3.33
CA THR A 23 8.93 10.90 -2.11
C THR A 23 7.50 10.61 -2.50
N HIS A 24 7.03 9.41 -2.19
CA HIS A 24 5.66 9.01 -2.47
C HIS A 24 5.23 7.86 -1.55
N PHE A 25 3.92 7.65 -1.48
CA PHE A 25 3.32 6.38 -1.08
C PHE A 25 2.93 5.63 -2.35
N SER A 26 3.26 4.34 -2.42
CA SER A 26 2.80 3.47 -3.50
C SER A 26 1.27 3.40 -3.56
N ASP A 27 0.74 2.78 -4.62
CA ASP A 27 -0.67 2.42 -4.66
C ASP A 27 -1.05 1.56 -3.45
N LEU A 28 -2.26 1.79 -2.94
CA LEU A 28 -2.81 1.02 -1.83
C LEU A 28 -3.53 -0.18 -2.40
N ILE A 29 -3.24 -1.35 -1.85
CA ILE A 29 -3.86 -2.61 -2.21
C ILE A 29 -4.20 -3.38 -0.93
N GLY A 30 -5.35 -4.02 -0.91
CA GLY A 30 -5.80 -4.84 0.20
C GLY A 30 -7.14 -5.48 -0.08
N GLY A 31 -7.83 -5.91 0.97
CA GLY A 31 -9.12 -6.55 0.82
C GLY A 31 -9.84 -6.76 2.15
N SER A 32 -11.17 -6.84 2.10
CA SER A 32 -11.93 -7.43 3.21
C SER A 32 -11.89 -8.94 3.05
N HIS A 33 -11.45 -9.67 4.06
CA HIS A 33 -11.26 -11.12 4.00
C HIS A 33 -11.71 -11.81 5.28
N GLU A 34 -11.82 -13.13 5.21
CA GLU A 34 -12.10 -13.95 6.39
C GLU A 34 -10.91 -13.99 7.37
N PRO A 35 -11.14 -14.27 8.67
CA PRO A 35 -10.07 -14.27 9.68
C PRO A 35 -8.94 -15.27 9.43
N GLY A 36 -9.20 -16.37 8.71
CA GLY A 36 -8.22 -17.42 8.41
C GLY A 36 -7.26 -17.09 7.25
N PHE A 37 -7.51 -16.00 6.52
CA PHE A 37 -6.70 -15.58 5.40
C PHE A 37 -5.78 -14.41 5.78
N SER A 38 -4.53 -14.47 5.32
CA SER A 38 -3.55 -13.40 5.48
C SER A 38 -2.62 -13.39 4.26
N PHE A 39 -2.30 -12.21 3.77
CA PHE A 39 -1.35 -11.98 2.67
C PHE A 39 -0.13 -11.16 3.11
N TRP A 40 -0.11 -10.72 4.38
CA TRP A 40 1.04 -10.11 5.05
C TRP A 40 0.83 -10.20 6.57
N GLY A 41 1.92 -10.14 7.33
CA GLY A 41 1.85 -10.16 8.79
C GLY A 41 3.21 -9.94 9.43
N LYS A 42 3.20 -9.55 10.70
CA LYS A 42 4.41 -9.51 11.51
C LYS A 42 4.98 -10.94 11.60
N ASP A 43 6.30 -11.07 11.52
CA ASP A 43 7.02 -12.34 11.65
C ASP A 43 6.68 -13.37 10.53
N HIS A 44 6.03 -12.93 9.45
CA HIS A 44 5.78 -13.73 8.25
C HIS A 44 6.77 -13.37 7.13
N ILE A 45 7.13 -14.36 6.33
CA ILE A 45 7.90 -14.13 5.10
C ILE A 45 6.96 -13.50 4.07
N ALA A 46 7.39 -12.38 3.47
CA ALA A 46 6.64 -11.73 2.41
C ALA A 46 6.49 -12.65 1.19
N THR A 47 5.31 -12.65 0.58
CA THR A 47 5.10 -13.26 -0.73
C THR A 47 5.90 -12.51 -1.80
N ASP A 48 6.09 -13.13 -2.97
CA ASP A 48 6.81 -12.47 -4.06
C ASP A 48 6.10 -11.18 -4.50
N GLY A 49 4.77 -11.16 -4.55
CA GLY A 49 3.98 -9.98 -4.84
C GLY A 49 4.14 -8.90 -3.77
N PHE A 50 4.09 -9.27 -2.49
CA PHE A 50 4.26 -8.31 -1.40
C PHE A 50 5.68 -7.74 -1.34
N ARG A 51 6.70 -8.55 -1.68
CA ARG A 51 8.08 -8.07 -1.83
C ARG A 51 8.19 -7.00 -2.92
N GLN A 52 7.55 -7.20 -4.08
CA GLN A 52 7.55 -6.20 -5.16
C GLN A 52 6.87 -4.89 -4.74
N LEU A 53 5.79 -4.97 -3.95
CA LEU A 53 5.15 -3.79 -3.39
C LEU A 53 6.09 -3.05 -2.42
N ALA A 54 6.73 -3.77 -1.50
CA ALA A 54 7.59 -3.19 -0.49
C ALA A 54 8.89 -2.60 -1.05
N GLU A 55 9.48 -3.25 -2.06
CA GLU A 55 10.78 -2.85 -2.62
C GLU A 55 10.64 -1.85 -3.78
N TRP A 56 9.60 -1.96 -4.60
CA TRP A 56 9.46 -1.20 -5.85
C TRP A 56 8.16 -0.41 -5.97
N GLY A 57 7.26 -0.49 -4.98
CA GLY A 57 5.96 0.18 -5.02
C GLY A 57 4.97 -0.42 -6.02
N SER A 58 5.23 -1.63 -6.54
CA SER A 58 4.37 -2.29 -7.52
C SER A 58 3.28 -3.13 -6.85
N ALA A 59 2.03 -2.67 -6.94
CA ALA A 59 0.87 -3.39 -6.38
C ALA A 59 0.38 -4.57 -7.25
N SER A 60 0.89 -4.72 -8.47
CA SER A 60 0.40 -5.70 -9.45
C SER A 60 0.57 -7.14 -8.97
N GLY A 61 1.68 -7.45 -8.30
CA GLY A 61 1.96 -8.77 -7.77
C GLY A 61 0.97 -9.15 -6.65
N VAL A 62 0.80 -8.27 -5.66
CA VAL A 62 -0.18 -8.47 -4.57
C VAL A 62 -1.60 -8.59 -5.13
N GLU A 63 -1.97 -7.77 -6.11
CA GLU A 63 -3.27 -7.87 -6.75
C GLU A 63 -3.50 -9.24 -7.39
N ALA A 64 -2.51 -9.77 -8.12
CA ALA A 64 -2.60 -11.09 -8.73
C ALA A 64 -2.75 -12.20 -7.68
N GLU A 65 -1.98 -12.13 -6.59
CA GLU A 65 -2.05 -13.07 -5.46
C GLU A 65 -3.42 -13.03 -4.77
N LEU A 66 -3.94 -11.83 -4.50
CA LEU A 66 -5.28 -11.65 -3.92
C LEU A 66 -6.36 -12.19 -4.87
N ARG A 67 -6.28 -11.92 -6.17
CA ARG A 67 -7.24 -12.46 -7.15
C ARG A 67 -7.19 -13.98 -7.25
N ALA A 68 -6.02 -14.60 -7.11
CA ALA A 68 -5.89 -16.05 -7.05
C ALA A 68 -6.52 -16.65 -5.78
N GLN A 69 -6.69 -15.85 -4.73
CA GLN A 69 -7.29 -16.23 -3.45
C GLN A 69 -8.70 -15.61 -3.27
N ALA A 70 -9.39 -15.30 -4.38
CA ALA A 70 -10.66 -14.58 -4.38
C ALA A 70 -11.75 -15.25 -3.51
N GLN A 71 -11.73 -16.58 -3.33
CA GLN A 71 -12.67 -17.26 -2.45
C GLN A 71 -12.60 -16.82 -0.98
N HIS A 72 -11.45 -16.31 -0.52
CA HIS A 72 -11.26 -15.82 0.85
C HIS A 72 -11.56 -14.32 1.00
N LEU A 73 -11.82 -13.63 -0.12
CA LEU A 73 -12.01 -12.19 -0.18
C LEU A 73 -13.48 -11.85 -0.40
N ARG A 74 -14.00 -10.94 0.43
CA ARG A 74 -15.26 -10.26 0.17
C ARG A 74 -15.09 -9.11 -0.80
N THR A 75 -14.04 -8.29 -0.63
CA THR A 75 -13.73 -7.16 -1.50
C THR A 75 -12.24 -7.05 -1.76
N LEU A 76 -11.89 -6.56 -2.96
CA LEU A 76 -10.55 -6.11 -3.31
C LEU A 76 -10.51 -4.59 -3.23
N VAL A 77 -9.64 -4.06 -2.38
CA VAL A 77 -9.51 -2.62 -2.11
C VAL A 77 -8.32 -2.08 -2.86
N LYS A 78 -8.53 -1.02 -3.65
CA LYS A 78 -7.48 -0.28 -4.36
C LYS A 78 -7.67 1.22 -4.19
N ALA A 79 -6.58 1.94 -3.97
CA ALA A 79 -6.56 3.39 -4.04
C ALA A 79 -5.25 3.87 -4.67
N ALA A 80 -5.30 5.00 -5.37
CA ALA A 80 -4.12 5.59 -5.98
C ALA A 80 -3.12 6.03 -4.91
N GLY A 81 -1.83 5.79 -5.16
CA GLY A 81 -0.74 6.25 -4.33
C GLY A 81 -0.65 7.78 -4.27
N LEU A 82 0.11 8.26 -3.28
CA LEU A 82 0.28 9.70 -3.04
C LEU A 82 1.68 10.12 -3.48
N TRP A 83 1.77 10.83 -4.60
CA TRP A 83 3.01 11.30 -5.19
C TRP A 83 3.21 12.79 -4.97
N TYR A 84 4.46 13.26 -4.97
CA TYR A 84 4.76 14.69 -4.99
C TYR A 84 4.04 15.41 -6.15
N PRO A 85 3.45 16.60 -5.92
CA PRO A 85 3.47 17.40 -4.68
C PRO A 85 2.40 17.01 -3.64
N ASN A 86 1.62 15.97 -3.90
CA ASN A 86 0.45 15.55 -3.13
C ASN A 86 0.72 14.40 -2.14
N VAL A 87 1.97 14.23 -1.70
CA VAL A 87 2.35 13.18 -0.71
C VAL A 87 1.55 13.32 0.58
N ASN A 88 1.20 14.55 0.94
CA ASN A 88 0.49 14.88 2.18
C ASN A 88 -1.02 15.12 2.00
N THR A 89 -1.62 14.59 0.94
CA THR A 89 -3.08 14.62 0.74
C THR A 89 -3.72 13.31 1.20
N ASN A 90 -5.03 13.20 0.97
CA ASN A 90 -5.79 11.98 1.26
C ASN A 90 -6.10 11.23 -0.02
N THR A 91 -6.13 9.91 0.05
CA THR A 91 -6.66 9.03 -1.01
C THR A 91 -7.80 8.19 -0.43
N THR A 92 -8.89 8.08 -1.17
CA THR A 92 -10.14 7.48 -0.70
C THR A 92 -10.61 6.41 -1.67
N THR A 93 -11.15 5.32 -1.13
CA THR A 93 -11.75 4.24 -1.91
C THR A 93 -12.93 3.63 -1.16
N SER A 94 -13.94 3.17 -1.88
CA SER A 94 -15.10 2.45 -1.34
C SER A 94 -14.90 0.94 -1.48
N PHE A 95 -15.35 0.19 -0.47
CA PHE A 95 -15.24 -1.26 -0.43
C PHE A 95 -16.34 -1.86 0.47
#